data_AF-A0A7V5D904-F1
#
_entry.id   AF-A0A7V5D904-F1
#
_cell.length_a   1.000
_cell.length_b   1.000
_cell.length_c   1.000
_cell.angle_alpha   90.00
_cell.angle_beta   90.00
_cell.angle_gamma   90.00
#
_symmetry.space_group_name_H-M   'P 1'
#
loop_
_entity.id
_entity.type
_entity.pdbx_description
1 polymer ?
#
loop_
_entity_poly.entity_id
_entity_poly.type
_entity_poly.pdbx_seq_one_letter_code
_entity_poly.pdbx_strand_id
1 'polypeptide(L)'
;MKVISLSTHLFPFHHLNEENLYIVKRFGFDCIEVWGMKPHFDYENEEFIEKLKRTLKKFGLTAKSLHLPFYEFVTSDPDKRGRFYISDSDESRRRFAVTEILRAMEKGKEIGAEIMVLHTGMEYPNSSFESLKKSISEILKKADELKVKIAIENGFRERTRLTNALNILKEFKEWNLGLCIDIGHLNISKEWEVFDEIEPEIIFEFHLADNNGEEDIHLLPYKGTCPMERIYEKVWKGNSLLVLEVGPVKEGEDIRRDVLLSGKCAGGLSSAINMGEKNFKSLKKDVEGSILDKTYQNLLSFIPMKGDASIRTYARAITNSKSFVVMKIPLESGMEEKIETQNPQRMLNSFLDIHSFLKRNEIPVPEILIEDKERNLFFLEDEGDFILEDLTLLSEKRMEEFYRKAIELLVKIQNLKGDCIAFRRNFSRETLKWEMDHFVQYGLKGMECPESVIDELYSICDEISSLNYLFCHRDYHSKNIIVKGDDIYLVDFQDALMGPPHYDIASIVFDSYTEFEEDFEKFLINFYYELAMKGGIIKEDRETFIRHLSVTGLHRNLKAFGRFVFINDEKKNPYFLRFLLPTINKAIRNAKKIGLKNTLSILEKRREKFDG
;
A
#
# COMPACT_ATOMS: atom_id res chain seq x y z
N MET A 1 3.93 13.90 -3.19
CA MET A 1 4.16 12.48 -3.53
C MET A 1 3.27 12.14 -4.71
N LYS A 2 3.79 11.43 -5.71
CA LYS A 2 2.95 10.88 -6.78
C LYS A 2 2.14 9.71 -6.22
N VAL A 3 0.84 9.73 -6.48
CA VAL A 3 -0.11 8.68 -6.11
C VAL A 3 -0.36 7.84 -7.35
N ILE A 4 -0.50 6.52 -7.16
CA ILE A 4 -0.87 5.59 -8.22
C ILE A 4 -2.36 5.31 -8.09
N SER A 5 -3.09 5.47 -9.19
CA SER A 5 -4.49 5.09 -9.30
C SER A 5 -4.63 3.60 -9.62
N LEU A 6 -5.75 3.00 -9.24
CA LEU A 6 -6.14 1.67 -9.71
C LEU A 6 -7.14 1.80 -10.85
N SER A 7 -6.94 1.09 -11.97
CA SER A 7 -7.98 0.99 -13.00
C SER A 7 -9.11 0.09 -12.53
N THR A 8 -10.35 0.54 -12.70
CA THR A 8 -11.52 -0.30 -12.39
C THR A 8 -11.81 -1.33 -13.48
N HIS A 9 -10.97 -1.42 -14.52
CA HIS A 9 -10.95 -2.56 -15.47
C HIS A 9 -10.79 -3.91 -14.76
N LEU A 10 -10.31 -3.91 -13.51
CA LEU A 10 -10.32 -5.08 -12.62
C LEU A 10 -11.73 -5.67 -12.38
N PHE A 11 -12.79 -4.88 -12.56
CA PHE A 11 -14.20 -5.24 -12.31
C PHE A 11 -15.10 -5.10 -13.56
N PRO A 12 -14.67 -5.50 -14.76
CA PRO A 12 -15.20 -4.93 -16.00
C PRO A 12 -16.62 -5.42 -16.35
N PHE A 13 -17.10 -6.48 -15.69
CA PHE A 13 -18.36 -7.16 -15.99
C PHE A 13 -19.51 -6.76 -15.04
N HIS A 14 -19.26 -5.90 -14.05
CA HIS A 14 -20.24 -5.49 -13.04
C HIS A 14 -20.29 -3.97 -12.93
N HIS A 15 -21.45 -3.42 -12.54
CA HIS A 15 -21.56 -2.00 -12.19
C HIS A 15 -20.52 -1.61 -11.13
N LEU A 16 -19.85 -0.48 -11.32
CA LEU A 16 -18.98 0.12 -10.31
C LEU A 16 -19.83 0.50 -9.09
N ASN A 17 -19.73 -0.30 -8.04
CA ASN A 17 -20.60 -0.19 -6.87
C ASN A 17 -19.82 0.12 -5.58
N GLU A 18 -20.56 0.23 -4.48
CA GLU A 18 -20.00 0.57 -3.17
C GLU A 18 -19.04 -0.49 -2.63
N GLU A 19 -19.30 -1.77 -2.88
CA GLU A 19 -18.44 -2.87 -2.44
C GLU A 19 -17.08 -2.82 -3.17
N ASN A 20 -17.08 -2.65 -4.50
CA ASN A 20 -15.85 -2.53 -5.26
C ASN A 20 -15.02 -1.33 -4.78
N LEU A 21 -15.64 -0.16 -4.63
CA LEU A 21 -14.96 1.05 -4.19
C LEU A 21 -14.46 0.96 -2.73
N TYR A 22 -15.24 0.32 -1.86
CA TYR A 22 -14.80 0.05 -0.49
C TYR A 22 -13.52 -0.80 -0.48
N ILE A 23 -13.49 -1.87 -1.28
CA ILE A 23 -12.33 -2.76 -1.42
C ILE A 23 -11.12 -1.94 -1.92
N VAL A 24 -11.27 -1.15 -2.99
CA VAL A 24 -10.20 -0.28 -3.52
C VAL A 24 -9.62 0.63 -2.42
N LYS A 25 -10.49 1.32 -1.66
CA LYS A 25 -10.06 2.22 -0.58
C LYS A 25 -9.36 1.46 0.55
N ARG A 26 -9.92 0.32 0.96
CA ARG A 26 -9.41 -0.53 2.05
C ARG A 26 -7.97 -0.95 1.76
N PHE A 27 -7.67 -1.32 0.52
CA PHE A 27 -6.35 -1.80 0.07
C PHE A 27 -5.37 -0.68 -0.34
N GLY A 28 -5.70 0.57 -0.04
CA GLY A 28 -4.71 1.65 -0.01
C GLY A 28 -4.70 2.58 -1.21
N PHE A 29 -5.67 2.47 -2.12
CA PHE A 29 -5.83 3.43 -3.21
C PHE A 29 -6.71 4.60 -2.80
N ASP A 30 -6.30 5.81 -3.20
CA ASP A 30 -7.06 7.05 -3.01
C ASP A 30 -7.62 7.60 -4.34
N CYS A 31 -7.13 7.07 -5.46
CA CYS A 31 -7.51 7.46 -6.81
C CYS A 31 -7.84 6.23 -7.65
N ILE A 32 -8.75 6.40 -8.61
CA ILE A 32 -9.10 5.40 -9.61
C ILE A 32 -9.07 5.99 -11.02
N GLU A 33 -8.78 5.13 -11.99
CA GLU A 33 -9.27 5.30 -13.35
C GLU A 33 -10.58 4.53 -13.47
N VAL A 34 -11.60 5.14 -14.05
CA VAL A 34 -12.88 4.47 -14.32
C VAL A 34 -12.84 3.80 -15.69
N TRP A 35 -13.13 2.51 -15.74
CA TRP A 35 -13.39 1.77 -16.98
C TRP A 35 -14.74 2.18 -17.58
N GLY A 36 -14.73 2.98 -18.65
CA GLY A 36 -15.91 3.72 -19.13
C GLY A 36 -16.96 2.93 -19.91
N MET A 37 -16.97 1.61 -19.82
CA MET A 37 -17.86 0.73 -20.61
C MET A 37 -19.08 0.30 -19.80
N LYS A 38 -20.23 0.09 -20.45
CA LYS A 38 -21.39 -0.54 -19.82
C LYS A 38 -21.14 -2.06 -19.62
N PRO A 39 -21.65 -2.69 -18.55
CA PRO A 39 -22.46 -2.10 -17.48
C PRO A 39 -21.63 -1.34 -16.42
N HIS A 40 -20.30 -1.46 -16.44
CA HIS A 40 -19.43 -0.97 -15.38
C HIS A 40 -19.62 0.52 -15.06
N PHE A 41 -19.61 1.36 -16.10
CA PHE A 41 -19.91 2.78 -16.02
C PHE A 41 -21.11 3.09 -16.92
N ASP A 42 -22.31 3.01 -16.36
CA ASP A 42 -23.56 3.30 -17.07
C ASP A 42 -23.81 4.82 -17.14
N TYR A 43 -23.13 5.46 -18.08
CA TYR A 43 -23.17 6.91 -18.31
C TYR A 43 -24.52 7.41 -18.86
N GLU A 44 -25.48 6.53 -19.16
CA GLU A 44 -26.85 6.92 -19.53
C GLU A 44 -27.80 6.95 -18.33
N ASN A 45 -27.38 6.42 -17.18
CA ASN A 45 -28.17 6.31 -15.98
C ASN A 45 -27.77 7.38 -14.93
N GLU A 46 -28.55 8.45 -14.85
CA GLU A 46 -28.31 9.57 -13.91
C GLU A 46 -28.33 9.14 -12.44
N GLU A 47 -29.20 8.18 -12.07
CA GLU A 47 -29.26 7.67 -10.70
C GLU A 47 -27.97 6.94 -10.32
N PHE A 48 -27.44 6.14 -11.25
CA PHE A 48 -26.15 5.48 -11.10
C PHE A 48 -25.02 6.50 -10.91
N ILE A 49 -24.95 7.55 -11.74
CA ILE A 49 -23.91 8.58 -11.64
C ILE A 49 -23.97 9.32 -10.30
N GLU A 50 -25.16 9.71 -9.86
CA GLU A 50 -25.32 10.42 -8.58
C GLU A 50 -24.96 9.52 -7.38
N LYS A 51 -25.31 8.24 -7.43
CA LYS A 51 -24.90 7.25 -6.42
C LYS A 51 -23.39 7.08 -6.41
N LEU A 52 -22.74 6.98 -7.58
CA LEU A 52 -21.30 6.85 -7.71
C LEU A 52 -20.57 8.05 -7.10
N LYS A 53 -21.01 9.29 -7.38
CA LYS A 53 -20.43 10.51 -6.79
C LYS A 53 -20.49 10.52 -5.27
N ARG A 54 -21.64 10.16 -4.70
CA ARG A 54 -21.80 10.06 -3.23
C ARG A 54 -20.87 9.02 -2.64
N THR A 55 -20.72 7.89 -3.32
CA THR A 55 -19.88 6.78 -2.88
C THR A 55 -18.39 7.14 -2.94
N LEU A 56 -17.93 7.75 -4.02
CA LEU A 56 -16.57 8.28 -4.14
C LEU A 56 -16.27 9.28 -3.02
N LYS A 57 -17.18 10.23 -2.77
CA LYS A 57 -17.06 11.19 -1.66
C LYS A 57 -17.02 10.51 -0.30
N LYS A 58 -17.91 9.54 -0.05
CA LYS A 58 -18.00 8.77 1.21
C LYS A 58 -16.66 8.11 1.54
N PHE A 59 -15.98 7.53 0.55
CA PHE A 59 -14.70 6.86 0.75
C PHE A 59 -13.49 7.78 0.54
N GLY A 60 -13.70 9.05 0.19
CA GLY A 60 -12.60 9.96 -0.17
C GLY A 60 -11.75 9.40 -1.31
N LEU A 61 -12.40 8.87 -2.35
CA LEU A 61 -11.80 8.42 -3.59
C LEU A 61 -11.98 9.49 -4.68
N THR A 62 -10.99 9.62 -5.56
CA THR A 62 -11.08 10.53 -6.72
C THR A 62 -10.99 9.73 -8.02
N ALA A 63 -11.98 9.88 -8.91
CA ALA A 63 -11.86 9.40 -10.29
C ALA A 63 -10.99 10.39 -11.07
N LYS A 64 -9.71 10.05 -11.29
CA LYS A 64 -8.72 10.95 -11.91
C LYS A 64 -8.72 10.89 -13.43
N SER A 65 -8.98 9.71 -13.97
CA SER A 65 -9.12 9.47 -15.40
C SER A 65 -10.33 8.59 -15.70
N LEU A 66 -10.79 8.66 -16.95
CA LEU A 66 -11.82 7.79 -17.51
C LEU A 66 -11.23 7.14 -18.76
N HIS A 67 -11.21 5.82 -18.77
CA HIS A 67 -10.94 5.06 -19.98
C HIS A 67 -12.19 5.08 -20.86
N LEU A 68 -12.14 5.75 -22.01
CA LEU A 68 -13.33 5.96 -22.84
C LEU A 68 -13.87 4.65 -23.44
N PRO A 69 -15.20 4.55 -23.63
CA PRO A 69 -15.80 3.35 -24.16
C PRO A 69 -15.41 3.12 -25.62
N PHE A 70 -15.10 1.87 -25.93
CA PHE A 70 -15.01 1.35 -27.29
C PHE A 70 -15.84 0.08 -27.47
N TYR A 71 -16.53 -0.35 -26.42
CA TYR A 71 -17.58 -1.34 -26.42
C TYR A 71 -18.88 -0.69 -25.95
N GLU A 72 -19.98 -1.02 -26.62
CA GLU A 72 -21.32 -0.68 -26.18
C GLU A 72 -21.67 -1.40 -24.87
N PHE A 73 -21.28 -2.67 -24.75
CA PHE A 73 -21.48 -3.49 -23.57
C PHE A 73 -20.40 -4.57 -23.47
N VAL A 74 -19.90 -4.81 -22.25
CA VAL A 74 -18.86 -5.80 -21.95
C VAL A 74 -19.42 -6.91 -21.07
N THR A 75 -19.14 -8.15 -21.46
CA THR A 75 -19.47 -9.36 -20.68
C THR A 75 -18.28 -10.30 -20.59
N SER A 76 -18.37 -11.28 -19.68
CA SER A 76 -17.38 -12.36 -19.58
C SER A 76 -17.27 -13.18 -20.87
N ASP A 77 -18.33 -13.23 -21.68
CA ASP A 77 -18.35 -13.83 -23.01
C ASP A 77 -17.84 -12.84 -24.08
N PRO A 78 -16.66 -13.07 -24.69
CA PRO A 78 -16.09 -12.17 -25.69
C PRO A 78 -16.96 -12.03 -26.94
N ASP A 79 -17.69 -13.07 -27.34
CA ASP A 79 -18.49 -13.09 -28.57
C ASP A 79 -19.74 -12.20 -28.48
N LYS A 80 -20.10 -11.79 -27.26
CA LYS A 80 -21.24 -10.91 -26.99
C LYS A 80 -20.86 -9.43 -26.83
N ARG A 81 -19.60 -9.07 -27.06
CA ARG A 81 -19.13 -7.69 -26.91
C ARG A 81 -19.39 -6.89 -28.19
N GLY A 82 -20.26 -5.89 -28.11
CA GLY A 82 -20.51 -4.98 -29.23
C GLY A 82 -19.43 -3.90 -29.31
N ARG A 83 -18.44 -4.03 -30.21
CA ARG A 83 -17.38 -3.02 -30.39
C ARG A 83 -17.81 -1.95 -31.39
N PHE A 84 -17.47 -0.69 -31.11
CA PHE A 84 -17.64 0.42 -32.04
C PHE A 84 -16.33 1.14 -32.28
N TYR A 85 -16.22 1.86 -33.41
CA TYR A 85 -14.96 2.44 -33.86
C TYR A 85 -15.16 3.89 -34.30
N ILE A 86 -14.40 4.80 -33.69
CA ILE A 86 -14.37 6.22 -34.13
C ILE A 86 -13.68 6.40 -35.48
N SER A 87 -13.01 5.37 -35.98
CA SER A 87 -12.37 5.36 -37.29
C SER A 87 -13.29 4.80 -38.38
N ASP A 88 -14.52 4.35 -38.09
CA ASP A 88 -15.35 3.68 -39.11
C ASP A 88 -15.61 4.61 -40.31
N SER A 89 -15.40 4.07 -41.52
CA SER A 89 -15.65 4.76 -42.79
C SER A 89 -17.13 5.08 -43.03
N ASP A 90 -18.04 4.33 -42.38
CA ASP A 90 -19.47 4.59 -42.40
C ASP A 90 -19.83 5.67 -41.38
N GLU A 91 -20.36 6.77 -41.91
CA GLU A 91 -20.66 7.96 -41.12
C GLU A 91 -21.67 7.70 -40.00
N SER A 92 -22.65 6.81 -40.20
CA SER A 92 -23.65 6.50 -39.19
C SER A 92 -23.05 5.72 -38.02
N ARG A 93 -22.25 4.68 -38.30
CA ARG A 93 -21.55 3.92 -37.24
C ARG A 93 -20.52 4.77 -36.50
N ARG A 94 -19.79 5.60 -37.23
CA ARG A 94 -18.82 6.53 -36.65
C ARG A 94 -19.49 7.56 -35.73
N ARG A 95 -20.60 8.18 -36.16
CA ARG A 95 -21.36 9.14 -35.32
C ARG A 95 -21.91 8.49 -34.06
N PHE A 96 -22.38 7.25 -34.15
CA PHE A 96 -22.78 6.48 -32.97
C PHE A 96 -21.61 6.34 -31.98
N ALA A 97 -20.45 5.87 -32.45
CA ALA A 97 -19.24 5.73 -31.63
C ALA A 97 -18.82 7.06 -30.96
N VAL A 98 -18.81 8.16 -31.72
CA VAL A 98 -18.49 9.49 -31.18
C VAL A 98 -19.53 9.91 -30.14
N THR A 99 -20.82 9.71 -30.40
CA THR A 99 -21.90 10.08 -29.47
C THR A 99 -21.76 9.39 -28.11
N GLU A 100 -21.46 8.08 -28.11
CA GLU A 100 -21.23 7.34 -26.86
C GLU A 100 -20.02 7.86 -26.09
N ILE A 101 -18.92 8.18 -26.79
CA ILE A 101 -17.74 8.80 -26.18
C ILE A 101 -18.07 10.16 -25.57
N LEU A 102 -18.78 11.03 -26.28
CA LEU A 102 -19.11 12.37 -25.77
C LEU A 102 -19.99 12.29 -24.51
N ARG A 103 -20.95 11.36 -24.46
CA ARG A 103 -21.78 11.09 -23.27
C ARG A 103 -20.93 10.63 -22.10
N ALA A 104 -20.04 9.66 -22.33
CA ALA A 104 -19.14 9.16 -21.30
C ALA A 104 -18.20 10.26 -20.78
N MET A 105 -17.68 11.13 -21.65
CA MET A 105 -16.83 12.26 -21.24
C MET A 105 -17.55 13.25 -20.32
N GLU A 106 -18.81 13.59 -20.62
CA GLU A 106 -19.62 14.48 -19.77
C GLU A 106 -19.77 13.88 -18.37
N LYS A 107 -20.19 12.61 -18.28
CA LYS A 107 -20.36 11.93 -16.99
C LYS A 107 -19.05 11.65 -16.27
N GLY A 108 -17.98 11.35 -17.01
CA GLY A 108 -16.62 11.26 -16.48
C GLY A 108 -16.20 12.55 -15.79
N LYS A 109 -16.45 13.70 -16.42
CA LYS A 109 -16.17 15.01 -15.82
C LYS A 109 -16.99 15.26 -14.56
N GLU A 110 -18.27 14.88 -14.56
CA GLU A 110 -19.14 15.04 -13.38
C GLU A 110 -18.66 14.26 -12.14
N ILE A 111 -18.00 13.12 -12.35
CA ILE A 111 -17.42 12.31 -11.25
C ILE A 111 -15.97 12.69 -10.91
N GLY A 112 -15.40 13.66 -11.63
CA GLY A 112 -14.09 14.25 -11.32
C GLY A 112 -12.95 13.92 -12.29
N ALA A 113 -13.19 13.15 -13.36
CA ALA A 113 -12.14 12.78 -14.30
C ALA A 113 -11.54 14.02 -15.00
N GLU A 114 -10.21 14.07 -15.05
CA GLU A 114 -9.43 15.15 -15.65
C GLU A 114 -8.78 14.72 -16.98
N ILE A 115 -8.55 13.41 -17.15
CA ILE A 115 -7.95 12.79 -18.34
C ILE A 115 -8.94 11.77 -18.92
N MET A 116 -9.07 11.76 -20.24
CA MET A 116 -9.89 10.82 -20.99
C MET A 116 -8.98 10.00 -21.91
N VAL A 117 -8.84 8.71 -21.63
CA VAL A 117 -7.99 7.79 -22.40
C VAL A 117 -8.78 7.29 -23.60
N LEU A 118 -8.22 7.45 -24.81
CA LEU A 118 -8.92 7.22 -26.08
C LEU A 118 -8.20 6.18 -26.94
N HIS A 119 -8.94 5.14 -27.32
CA HIS A 119 -8.54 4.22 -28.38
C HIS A 119 -8.92 4.76 -29.76
N THR A 120 -7.99 4.68 -30.72
CA THR A 120 -8.21 5.19 -32.08
C THR A 120 -9.15 4.31 -32.92
N GLY A 121 -9.27 3.03 -32.57
CA GLY A 121 -10.02 2.05 -33.34
C GLY A 121 -9.46 1.80 -34.75
N MET A 122 -8.21 2.17 -35.03
CA MET A 122 -7.62 2.03 -36.36
C MET A 122 -7.37 0.58 -36.76
N GLU A 123 -7.28 -0.34 -35.80
CA GLU A 123 -7.14 -1.77 -36.09
C GLU A 123 -8.50 -2.45 -36.33
N TYR A 124 -9.14 -2.04 -37.42
CA TYR A 124 -10.44 -2.52 -37.87
C TYR A 124 -10.50 -2.47 -39.41
N PRO A 125 -11.08 -3.46 -40.12
CA PRO A 125 -11.04 -3.47 -41.59
C PRO A 125 -11.68 -2.25 -42.28
N ASN A 126 -12.81 -1.74 -41.76
CA ASN A 126 -13.48 -0.57 -42.35
C ASN A 126 -13.04 0.76 -41.72
N SER A 127 -11.87 0.81 -41.09
CA SER A 127 -11.31 2.04 -40.52
C SER A 127 -10.77 2.97 -41.61
N SER A 128 -10.93 4.28 -41.46
CA SER A 128 -10.32 5.30 -42.29
C SER A 128 -9.67 6.39 -41.43
N PHE A 129 -8.47 6.83 -41.82
CA PHE A 129 -7.80 7.94 -41.13
C PHE A 129 -8.58 9.26 -41.26
N GLU A 130 -9.27 9.48 -42.39
CA GLU A 130 -10.13 10.66 -42.57
C GLU A 130 -11.34 10.65 -41.64
N SER A 131 -11.93 9.47 -41.41
CA SER A 131 -12.99 9.32 -40.41
C SER A 131 -12.46 9.59 -39.01
N LEU A 132 -11.29 9.03 -38.66
CA LEU A 132 -10.63 9.24 -37.38
C LEU A 132 -10.35 10.74 -37.14
N LYS A 133 -9.79 11.45 -38.13
CA LYS A 133 -9.49 12.89 -38.00
C LYS A 133 -10.71 13.71 -37.63
N LYS A 134 -11.82 13.45 -38.31
CA LYS A 134 -13.09 14.12 -38.03
C LYS A 134 -13.59 13.78 -36.62
N SER A 135 -13.58 12.51 -36.23
CA SER A 135 -13.99 12.09 -34.88
C SER A 135 -13.13 12.68 -33.77
N ILE A 136 -11.80 12.67 -33.91
CA ILE A 136 -10.88 13.31 -32.96
C ILE A 136 -11.16 14.82 -32.89
N SER A 137 -11.42 15.49 -34.01
CA SER A 137 -11.77 16.92 -34.00
C SER A 137 -13.06 17.21 -33.21
N GLU A 138 -14.07 16.35 -33.33
CA GLU A 138 -15.33 16.46 -32.58
C GLU A 138 -15.11 16.22 -31.07
N ILE A 139 -14.32 15.20 -30.72
CA ILE A 139 -13.96 14.85 -29.34
C ILE A 139 -13.13 15.96 -28.69
N LEU A 140 -12.12 16.50 -29.38
CA LEU A 140 -11.25 17.56 -28.85
C LEU A 140 -12.01 18.86 -28.60
N LYS A 141 -12.96 19.23 -29.46
CA LYS A 141 -13.86 20.38 -29.20
C LYS A 141 -14.61 20.20 -27.89
N LYS A 142 -15.18 19.01 -27.67
CA LYS A 142 -15.87 18.71 -26.42
C LYS A 142 -14.92 18.70 -25.22
N ALA A 143 -13.72 18.19 -25.39
CA ALA A 143 -12.71 18.17 -24.35
C ALA A 143 -12.34 19.59 -23.88
N ASP A 144 -12.18 20.53 -24.81
CA ASP A 144 -11.94 21.94 -24.51
C ASP A 144 -13.11 22.60 -23.76
N GLU A 145 -14.36 22.31 -24.17
CA GLU A 145 -15.56 22.76 -23.47
C GLU A 145 -15.61 22.26 -22.02
N LEU A 146 -15.32 20.98 -21.81
CA LEU A 146 -15.32 20.32 -20.50
C LEU A 146 -14.06 20.63 -19.68
N LYS A 147 -13.04 21.24 -20.30
CA LYS A 147 -11.70 21.47 -19.72
C LYS A 147 -11.10 20.18 -19.19
N VAL A 148 -11.06 19.15 -20.04
CA VAL A 148 -10.43 17.85 -19.79
C VAL A 148 -9.33 17.61 -20.81
N LYS A 149 -8.39 16.72 -20.46
CA LYS A 149 -7.31 16.28 -21.36
C LYS A 149 -7.74 15.03 -22.11
N ILE A 150 -7.34 14.91 -23.38
CA ILE A 150 -7.43 13.65 -24.12
C ILE A 150 -6.03 13.02 -24.18
N ALA A 151 -5.96 11.73 -23.90
CA ALA A 151 -4.74 10.93 -23.99
C ALA A 151 -4.95 9.80 -25.01
N ILE A 152 -4.20 9.79 -26.11
CA ILE A 152 -4.22 8.66 -27.06
C ILE A 152 -3.40 7.52 -26.48
N GLU A 153 -4.02 6.36 -26.30
CA GLU A 153 -3.32 5.17 -25.85
C GLU A 153 -2.57 4.51 -27.00
N ASN A 154 -1.31 4.12 -26.78
CA ASN A 154 -0.61 3.24 -27.71
C ASN A 154 -1.12 1.80 -27.56
N GLY A 155 -1.50 1.18 -28.67
CA GLY A 155 -1.65 -0.27 -28.79
C GLY A 155 -0.35 -0.94 -29.25
N PHE A 156 -0.41 -2.26 -29.47
CA PHE A 156 0.72 -3.06 -29.97
C PHE A 156 0.56 -3.53 -31.42
N ARG A 157 -0.63 -3.32 -32.00
CA ARG A 157 -0.96 -3.74 -33.37
C ARG A 157 -0.52 -2.69 -34.39
N GLU A 158 -0.30 -3.12 -35.64
CA GLU A 158 0.39 -2.34 -36.68
C GLU A 158 -0.12 -0.90 -36.84
N ARG A 159 -1.44 -0.65 -36.73
CA ARG A 159 -2.04 0.67 -36.93
C ARG A 159 -2.38 1.43 -35.64
N THR A 160 -2.06 0.87 -34.48
CA THR A 160 -2.32 1.49 -33.18
C THR A 160 -1.07 1.68 -32.33
N ARG A 161 0.11 1.38 -32.87
CA ARG A 161 1.42 1.52 -32.22
C ARG A 161 1.72 2.94 -31.74
N LEU A 162 2.75 3.07 -30.91
CA LEU A 162 3.17 4.35 -30.35
C LEU A 162 3.53 5.36 -31.45
N THR A 163 4.19 4.90 -32.51
CA THR A 163 4.48 5.70 -33.71
C THR A 163 3.21 6.26 -34.38
N ASN A 164 2.11 5.50 -34.41
CA ASN A 164 0.83 6.00 -34.94
C ASN A 164 0.22 7.06 -34.01
N ALA A 165 0.26 6.83 -32.70
CA ALA A 165 -0.23 7.81 -31.72
C ALA A 165 0.53 9.14 -31.85
N LEU A 166 1.86 9.11 -32.00
CA LEU A 166 2.68 10.31 -32.25
C LEU A 166 2.31 11.04 -33.54
N ASN A 167 1.98 10.31 -34.61
CA ASN A 167 1.54 10.93 -35.87
C ASN A 167 0.18 11.63 -35.71
N ILE A 168 -0.72 11.09 -34.90
CA ILE A 168 -1.98 11.76 -34.54
C ILE A 168 -1.69 13.05 -33.77
N LEU A 169 -0.83 13.02 -32.76
CA LEU A 169 -0.46 14.21 -32.00
C LEU A 169 0.13 15.31 -32.90
N LYS A 170 0.97 14.94 -33.88
CA LYS A 170 1.52 15.90 -34.86
C LYS A 170 0.45 16.58 -35.71
N GLU A 171 -0.56 15.83 -36.14
CA GLU A 171 -1.71 16.37 -36.89
C GLU A 171 -2.53 17.35 -36.04
N PHE A 172 -2.69 17.07 -34.76
CA PHE A 172 -3.50 17.85 -33.82
C PHE A 172 -2.68 18.72 -32.85
N LYS A 173 -1.48 19.14 -33.25
CA LYS A 173 -0.50 19.85 -32.38
C LYS A 173 -1.01 21.14 -31.72
N GLU A 174 -2.05 21.76 -32.28
CA GLU A 174 -2.67 22.99 -31.74
C GLU A 174 -3.66 22.71 -30.60
N TRP A 175 -4.01 21.44 -30.39
CA TRP A 175 -4.95 21.00 -29.36
C TRP A 175 -4.23 20.45 -28.13
N ASN A 176 -4.93 20.46 -26.99
CA ASN A 176 -4.45 19.85 -25.75
C ASN A 176 -4.63 18.32 -25.79
N LEU A 177 -3.83 17.67 -26.63
CA LEU A 177 -3.80 16.22 -26.86
C LEU A 177 -2.45 15.64 -26.44
N GLY A 178 -2.49 14.61 -25.60
CA GLY A 178 -1.30 13.91 -25.12
C GLY A 178 -1.37 12.40 -25.35
N LEU A 179 -0.46 11.68 -24.72
CA LEU A 179 -0.36 10.22 -24.76
C LEU A 179 -0.81 9.60 -23.44
N CYS A 180 -1.50 8.48 -23.55
CA CYS A 180 -1.48 7.45 -22.52
C CYS A 180 -0.45 6.40 -22.97
N ILE A 181 0.60 6.20 -22.18
CA ILE A 181 1.61 5.18 -22.45
C ILE A 181 1.21 3.90 -21.73
N ASP A 182 0.67 2.94 -22.47
CA ASP A 182 0.56 1.57 -22.02
C ASP A 182 1.91 0.87 -22.19
N ILE A 183 2.52 0.54 -21.06
CA ILE A 183 3.86 -0.07 -21.03
C ILE A 183 3.85 -1.54 -21.46
N GLY A 184 2.73 -2.24 -21.28
CA GLY A 184 2.56 -3.62 -21.70
C GLY A 184 2.52 -3.70 -23.23
N HIS A 185 1.72 -2.85 -23.86
CA HIS A 185 1.67 -2.68 -25.30
C HIS A 185 3.02 -2.28 -25.89
N LEU A 186 3.72 -1.35 -25.24
CA LEU A 186 5.07 -0.92 -25.64
C LEU A 186 6.07 -2.08 -25.61
N ASN A 187 5.96 -2.94 -24.60
CA ASN A 187 6.80 -4.13 -24.46
C ASN A 187 6.51 -5.19 -25.54
N ILE A 188 5.26 -5.33 -25.98
CA ILE A 188 4.90 -6.26 -27.07
C ILE A 188 5.32 -5.67 -28.42
N SER A 189 5.10 -4.38 -28.65
CA SER A 189 5.44 -3.71 -29.93
C SER A 189 6.94 -3.50 -30.13
N LYS A 190 7.73 -3.57 -29.05
CA LYS A 190 9.18 -3.31 -29.03
C LYS A 190 9.53 -1.89 -29.49
N GLU A 191 8.74 -0.89 -29.11
CA GLU A 191 8.97 0.52 -29.47
C GLU A 191 9.65 1.34 -28.35
N TRP A 192 10.45 0.70 -27.51
CA TRP A 192 11.12 1.39 -26.37
C TRP A 192 12.05 2.52 -26.82
N GLU A 193 12.73 2.37 -27.94
CA GLU A 193 13.60 3.40 -28.53
C GLU A 193 12.78 4.62 -28.96
N VAL A 194 11.58 4.41 -29.49
CA VAL A 194 10.65 5.50 -29.82
C VAL A 194 10.18 6.19 -28.55
N PHE A 195 9.87 5.42 -27.50
CA PHE A 195 9.49 5.97 -26.19
C PHE A 195 10.59 6.83 -25.56
N ASP A 196 11.86 6.42 -25.68
CA ASP A 196 12.99 7.14 -25.10
C ASP A 196 13.08 8.59 -25.66
N GLU A 197 12.68 8.81 -26.91
CA GLU A 197 12.63 10.11 -27.59
C GLU A 197 11.43 11.01 -27.19
N ILE A 198 10.44 10.49 -26.46
CA ILE A 198 9.20 11.22 -26.15
C ILE A 198 9.40 12.20 -25.00
N GLU A 199 9.09 13.48 -25.21
CA GLU A 199 9.14 14.46 -24.13
C GLU A 199 8.10 14.19 -23.03
N PRO A 200 8.47 14.29 -21.73
CA PRO A 200 7.58 13.92 -20.63
C PRO A 200 6.31 14.79 -20.52
N GLU A 201 6.31 16.00 -21.07
CA GLU A 201 5.18 16.95 -21.03
C GLU A 201 3.99 16.49 -21.87
N ILE A 202 4.23 15.70 -22.92
CA ILE A 202 3.15 15.18 -23.79
C ILE A 202 2.59 13.85 -23.29
N ILE A 203 3.14 13.29 -22.20
CA ILE A 203 2.61 12.08 -21.56
C ILE A 203 1.67 12.50 -20.43
N PHE A 204 0.37 12.28 -20.64
CA PHE A 204 -0.65 12.62 -19.65
C PHE A 204 -0.87 11.48 -18.66
N GLU A 205 -0.71 10.24 -19.11
CA GLU A 205 -1.03 9.05 -18.33
C GLU A 205 -0.10 7.89 -18.69
N PHE A 206 0.16 7.02 -17.72
CA PHE A 206 0.76 5.71 -17.95
C PHE A 206 -0.20 4.65 -17.45
N HIS A 207 -0.49 3.66 -18.28
CA HIS A 207 -1.04 2.39 -17.82
C HIS A 207 0.11 1.45 -17.48
N LEU A 208 0.09 0.96 -16.24
CA LEU A 208 1.11 0.14 -15.64
C LEU A 208 0.60 -1.29 -15.55
N ALA A 209 1.10 -2.13 -16.44
CA ALA A 209 0.88 -3.56 -16.48
C ALA A 209 2.18 -4.25 -16.91
N ASP A 210 2.34 -5.53 -16.59
CA ASP A 210 3.48 -6.32 -17.04
C ASP A 210 3.03 -7.47 -17.93
N ASN A 211 3.96 -8.00 -18.73
CA ASN A 211 3.71 -9.15 -19.58
C ASN A 211 5.00 -9.89 -19.94
N ASN A 212 4.86 -11.01 -20.65
CA ASN A 212 5.98 -11.82 -21.14
C ASN A 212 6.64 -11.25 -22.40
N GLY A 213 6.18 -10.09 -22.91
CA GLY A 213 6.67 -9.46 -24.13
C GLY A 213 6.11 -10.06 -25.43
N GLU A 214 5.13 -10.97 -25.34
CA GLU A 214 4.47 -11.63 -26.47
C GLU A 214 2.95 -11.40 -26.45
N GLU A 215 2.33 -11.50 -25.28
CA GLU A 215 0.87 -11.42 -25.11
C GLU A 215 0.49 -10.38 -24.05
N ASP A 216 -0.70 -9.78 -24.22
CA ASP A 216 -1.21 -8.78 -23.29
C ASP A 216 -1.99 -9.42 -22.14
N ILE A 217 -1.23 -9.99 -21.20
CA ILE A 217 -1.74 -10.78 -20.08
C ILE A 217 -1.93 -9.98 -18.78
N HIS A 218 -1.65 -8.66 -18.81
CA HIS A 218 -1.81 -7.71 -17.71
C HIS A 218 -1.35 -8.21 -16.31
N LEU A 219 -0.15 -8.77 -16.23
CA LEU A 219 0.46 -9.15 -14.97
C LEU A 219 0.72 -7.91 -14.11
N LEU A 220 0.87 -8.11 -12.79
CA LEU A 220 1.37 -7.06 -11.91
C LEU A 220 2.78 -6.62 -12.34
N PRO A 221 3.11 -5.32 -12.25
CA PRO A 221 4.47 -4.82 -12.46
C PRO A 221 5.55 -5.67 -11.78
N TYR A 222 6.66 -5.89 -12.49
CA TYR A 222 7.80 -6.75 -12.11
C TYR A 222 7.51 -8.25 -12.06
N LYS A 223 6.39 -8.71 -12.61
CA LYS A 223 6.08 -10.14 -12.75
C LYS A 223 6.31 -10.67 -14.16
N GLY A 224 6.65 -9.79 -15.10
CA GLY A 224 6.96 -10.13 -16.48
C GLY A 224 8.33 -9.58 -16.89
N THR A 225 8.36 -8.98 -18.07
CA THR A 225 9.58 -8.54 -18.77
C THR A 225 9.58 -7.05 -19.08
N CYS A 226 8.52 -6.32 -18.75
CA CYS A 226 8.45 -4.89 -18.98
C CYS A 226 9.55 -4.17 -18.19
N PRO A 227 10.43 -3.38 -18.84
CA PRO A 227 11.48 -2.63 -18.17
C PRO A 227 10.92 -1.39 -17.45
N MET A 228 10.21 -1.61 -16.34
CA MET A 228 9.54 -0.59 -15.52
C MET A 228 10.42 0.61 -15.17
N GLU A 229 11.72 0.40 -14.99
CA GLU A 229 12.65 1.47 -14.65
C GLU A 229 12.84 2.51 -15.77
N ARG A 230 12.60 2.14 -17.03
CA ARG A 230 12.73 3.06 -18.17
C ARG A 230 11.74 4.22 -18.11
N ILE A 231 10.58 4.03 -17.50
CA ILE A 231 9.58 5.10 -17.42
C ILE A 231 9.89 6.13 -16.33
N TYR A 232 10.74 5.80 -15.35
CA TYR A 232 10.95 6.63 -14.17
C TYR A 232 11.48 8.02 -14.47
N GLU A 233 12.38 8.14 -15.44
CA GLU A 233 12.90 9.45 -15.84
C GLU A 233 11.79 10.38 -16.33
N LYS A 234 10.93 9.87 -17.22
CA LYS A 234 9.77 10.62 -17.72
C LYS A 234 8.78 10.92 -16.60
N VAL A 235 8.59 9.99 -15.66
CA VAL A 235 7.74 10.18 -14.48
C VAL A 235 8.32 11.24 -13.53
N TRP A 236 9.63 11.31 -13.30
CA TRP A 236 10.23 12.31 -12.41
C TRP A 236 10.21 13.71 -13.02
N LYS A 237 10.39 13.82 -14.34
CA LYS A 237 10.41 15.10 -15.06
C LYS A 237 9.00 15.60 -15.43
N GLY A 238 8.05 14.70 -15.65
CA GLY A 238 6.69 15.01 -16.07
C GLY A 238 5.64 15.00 -14.96
N ASN A 239 4.41 15.33 -15.33
CA ASN A 239 3.24 15.37 -14.44
C ASN A 239 2.20 14.28 -14.77
N SER A 240 2.63 13.20 -15.41
CA SER A 240 1.77 12.09 -15.79
C SER A 240 1.05 11.47 -14.60
N LEU A 241 -0.22 11.11 -14.81
CA LEU A 241 -0.96 10.18 -13.95
C LEU A 241 -0.40 8.77 -14.13
N LEU A 242 -0.38 7.99 -13.07
CA LEU A 242 0.06 6.60 -13.08
C LEU A 242 -1.13 5.73 -12.70
N VAL A 243 -1.52 4.82 -13.58
CA VAL A 243 -2.66 3.94 -13.39
C VAL A 243 -2.17 2.51 -13.44
N LEU A 244 -2.44 1.76 -12.38
CA LEU A 244 -2.21 0.33 -12.35
C LEU A 244 -3.37 -0.36 -13.08
N GLU A 245 -3.09 -0.88 -14.26
CA GLU A 245 -4.06 -1.59 -15.10
C GLU A 245 -3.75 -3.09 -15.08
N VAL A 246 -4.25 -3.75 -14.05
CA VAL A 246 -4.14 -5.21 -13.89
C VAL A 246 -5.33 -5.90 -14.56
N GLY A 247 -5.08 -7.12 -15.04
CA GLY A 247 -6.10 -7.90 -15.74
C GLY A 247 -7.33 -8.14 -14.87
N PRO A 248 -8.50 -8.39 -15.49
CA PRO A 248 -9.73 -8.60 -14.75
C PRO A 248 -9.66 -9.86 -13.89
N VAL A 249 -10.25 -9.78 -12.69
CA VAL A 249 -10.38 -10.94 -11.80
C VAL A 249 -11.19 -12.01 -12.51
N LYS A 250 -10.64 -13.22 -12.60
CA LYS A 250 -11.36 -14.32 -13.25
C LYS A 250 -12.53 -14.75 -12.38
N GLU A 251 -13.59 -15.23 -13.04
CA GLU A 251 -14.76 -15.74 -12.35
C GLU A 251 -14.36 -16.88 -11.40
N GLY A 252 -14.68 -16.72 -10.10
CA GLY A 252 -14.30 -17.66 -9.04
C GLY A 252 -13.02 -17.34 -8.26
N GLU A 253 -12.26 -16.30 -8.66
CA GLU A 253 -11.11 -15.81 -7.89
C GLU A 253 -11.53 -14.80 -6.81
N ASP A 254 -10.79 -14.76 -5.69
CA ASP A 254 -11.07 -13.83 -4.60
C ASP A 254 -10.52 -12.44 -4.92
N ILE A 255 -11.41 -11.56 -5.36
CA ILE A 255 -11.09 -10.19 -5.74
C ILE A 255 -10.32 -9.39 -4.67
N ARG A 256 -10.51 -9.71 -3.39
CA ARG A 256 -9.81 -9.04 -2.29
C ARG A 256 -8.31 -9.31 -2.36
N ARG A 257 -7.93 -10.50 -2.83
CA ARG A 257 -6.53 -10.88 -3.04
C ARG A 257 -5.88 -10.06 -4.15
N ASP A 258 -6.56 -9.89 -5.28
CA ASP A 258 -5.97 -9.18 -6.42
C ASP A 258 -5.85 -7.68 -6.16
N VAL A 259 -6.84 -7.07 -5.50
CA VAL A 259 -6.73 -5.67 -5.08
C VAL A 259 -5.65 -5.49 -4.02
N LEU A 260 -5.50 -6.43 -3.08
CA LEU A 260 -4.41 -6.41 -2.10
C LEU A 260 -3.03 -6.45 -2.77
N LEU A 261 -2.82 -7.41 -3.67
CA LEU A 261 -1.57 -7.55 -4.41
C LEU A 261 -1.27 -6.31 -5.26
N SER A 262 -2.31 -5.75 -5.88
CA SER A 262 -2.25 -4.48 -6.61
C SER A 262 -1.80 -3.33 -5.70
N GLY A 263 -2.37 -3.22 -4.50
CA GLY A 263 -2.00 -2.20 -3.51
C GLY A 263 -0.55 -2.33 -3.04
N LYS A 264 -0.07 -3.56 -2.79
CA LYS A 264 1.33 -3.80 -2.43
C LYS A 264 2.29 -3.45 -3.56
N CYS A 265 1.94 -3.82 -4.80
CA CYS A 265 2.71 -3.47 -5.99
C CYS A 265 2.77 -1.96 -6.22
N ALA A 266 1.63 -1.27 -6.11
CA ALA A 266 1.56 0.19 -6.18
C ALA A 266 2.40 0.84 -5.07
N GLY A 267 2.44 0.26 -3.86
CA GLY A 267 3.33 0.71 -2.78
C GLY A 267 4.81 0.69 -3.16
N GLY A 268 5.28 -0.38 -3.81
CA GLY A 268 6.66 -0.48 -4.31
C GLY A 268 6.98 0.54 -5.41
N LEU A 269 6.12 0.64 -6.43
CA LEU A 269 6.25 1.64 -7.49
C LEU A 269 6.27 3.07 -6.94
N SER A 270 5.33 3.38 -6.05
CA SER A 270 5.24 4.69 -5.39
C SER A 270 6.50 5.00 -4.60
N SER A 271 7.09 4.00 -3.94
CA SER A 271 8.36 4.15 -3.21
C SER A 271 9.51 4.47 -4.15
N ALA A 272 9.59 3.81 -5.30
CA ALA A 272 10.62 4.09 -6.31
C ALA A 272 10.50 5.51 -6.88
N ILE A 273 9.28 5.91 -7.22
CA ILE A 273 9.00 7.22 -7.80
C ILE A 273 9.26 8.33 -6.78
N ASN A 274 8.80 8.18 -5.53
CA ASN A 274 8.94 9.20 -4.51
C ASN A 274 10.36 9.26 -3.91
N MET A 275 11.17 8.20 -4.03
CA MET A 275 12.59 8.22 -3.66
C MET A 275 13.37 9.26 -4.47
N GLY A 276 12.96 9.50 -5.71
CA GLY A 276 13.57 10.46 -6.64
C GLY A 276 14.83 9.95 -7.31
N GLU A 277 15.13 10.52 -8.47
CA GLU A 277 16.17 10.03 -9.40
C GLU A 277 17.53 9.80 -8.74
N LYS A 278 18.05 10.81 -8.04
CA LYS A 278 19.39 10.77 -7.44
C LYS A 278 19.53 9.63 -6.43
N ASN A 279 18.56 9.49 -5.53
CA ASN A 279 18.59 8.49 -4.47
C ASN A 279 18.37 7.09 -5.05
N PHE A 280 17.44 6.95 -6.00
CA PHE A 280 17.19 5.70 -6.70
C PHE A 280 18.45 5.20 -7.41
N LYS A 281 19.06 6.02 -8.27
CA LYS A 281 20.27 5.67 -9.02
C LYS A 281 21.45 5.37 -8.09
N SER A 282 21.60 6.12 -7.00
CA SER A 282 22.64 5.89 -5.99
C SER A 282 22.47 4.54 -5.29
N LEU A 283 21.28 4.26 -4.75
CA LEU A 283 20.99 3.00 -4.08
C LEU A 283 21.13 1.81 -5.03
N LYS A 284 20.59 1.92 -6.24
CA LYS A 284 20.70 0.86 -7.26
C LYS A 284 22.16 0.59 -7.61
N LYS A 285 22.97 1.63 -7.84
CA LYS A 285 24.40 1.50 -8.11
C LYS A 285 25.15 0.79 -6.99
N ASP A 286 24.83 1.09 -5.74
CA ASP A 286 25.47 0.42 -4.60
C ASP A 286 25.09 -1.06 -4.56
N VAL A 287 23.84 -1.40 -4.88
CA VAL A 287 23.35 -2.78 -4.98
C VAL A 287 24.01 -3.52 -6.14
N GLU A 288 24.03 -2.95 -7.34
CA GLU A 288 24.70 -3.51 -8.51
C GLU A 288 26.20 -3.71 -8.27
N GLY A 289 26.88 -2.70 -7.71
CA GLY A 289 28.32 -2.76 -7.41
C GLY A 289 28.70 -3.58 -6.17
N SER A 290 27.71 -4.16 -5.48
CA SER A 290 27.94 -5.10 -4.38
C SER A 290 28.16 -6.52 -4.92
N ILE A 291 28.14 -7.52 -4.03
CA ILE A 291 28.46 -8.93 -4.33
C ILE A 291 27.45 -9.59 -5.30
N LEU A 292 26.36 -8.93 -5.71
CA LEU A 292 25.44 -9.42 -6.76
C LEU A 292 26.17 -9.81 -8.05
N ASP A 293 27.27 -9.14 -8.41
CA ASP A 293 28.07 -9.49 -9.59
C ASP A 293 28.89 -10.79 -9.46
N LYS A 294 29.25 -11.21 -8.24
CA LYS A 294 30.19 -12.34 -8.03
C LYS A 294 29.51 -13.66 -7.66
N THR A 295 28.35 -13.62 -6.99
CA THR A 295 27.71 -14.83 -6.43
C THR A 295 26.32 -15.09 -7.00
N TYR A 296 25.58 -14.05 -7.41
CA TYR A 296 24.14 -14.15 -7.73
C TYR A 296 23.75 -13.53 -9.07
N GLN A 297 24.73 -13.40 -9.98
CA GLN A 297 24.71 -12.88 -11.35
C GLN A 297 23.37 -12.30 -11.87
N ASN A 298 23.44 -11.06 -12.35
CA ASN A 298 22.41 -10.32 -13.10
C ASN A 298 21.17 -9.91 -12.28
N LEU A 299 21.15 -8.65 -11.86
CA LEU A 299 19.98 -7.97 -11.32
C LEU A 299 18.95 -7.76 -12.45
N LEU A 300 17.81 -8.45 -12.37
CA LEU A 300 16.70 -8.34 -13.33
C LEU A 300 15.78 -7.17 -13.01
N SER A 301 15.51 -6.94 -11.73
CA SER A 301 14.62 -5.85 -11.30
C SER A 301 15.00 -5.34 -9.93
N PHE A 302 14.88 -4.03 -9.75
CA PHE A 302 15.12 -3.34 -8.50
C PHE A 302 13.89 -2.56 -8.07
N ILE A 303 13.27 -2.97 -6.97
CA ILE A 303 11.99 -2.43 -6.49
C ILE A 303 12.18 -1.84 -5.10
N PRO A 304 12.38 -0.52 -4.97
CA PRO A 304 12.34 0.17 -3.70
C PRO A 304 11.09 -0.19 -2.91
N MET A 305 11.26 -0.48 -1.63
CA MET A 305 10.18 -0.80 -0.72
C MET A 305 9.89 0.40 0.16
N LYS A 306 8.64 0.50 0.61
CA LYS A 306 8.23 1.56 1.52
C LYS A 306 8.98 1.38 2.84
N GLY A 307 9.89 2.30 3.15
CA GLY A 307 10.45 2.40 4.49
C GLY A 307 9.43 3.05 5.41
N ASP A 308 9.28 2.50 6.61
CA ASP A 308 8.60 3.22 7.69
C ASP A 308 9.48 4.38 8.19
N ALA A 309 9.09 5.07 9.27
CA ALA A 309 9.75 6.27 9.79
C ALA A 309 11.22 6.11 10.27
N SER A 310 11.89 5.03 9.85
CA SER A 310 13.30 4.71 10.03
C SER A 310 14.18 5.39 8.96
N ILE A 311 15.45 5.60 9.29
CA ILE A 311 16.47 6.06 8.34
C ILE A 311 16.97 4.96 7.39
N ARG A 312 16.59 3.70 7.66
CA ARG A 312 16.94 2.54 6.82
C ARG A 312 16.10 2.57 5.54
N THR A 313 16.74 2.27 4.41
CA THR A 313 16.03 2.08 3.15
C THR A 313 16.01 0.62 2.79
N TYR A 314 14.88 0.17 2.23
CA TYR A 314 14.68 -1.21 1.81
C TYR A 314 14.39 -1.24 0.32
N ALA A 315 14.85 -2.27 -0.35
CA ALA A 315 14.50 -2.55 -1.74
C ALA A 315 14.51 -4.04 -2.01
N ARG A 316 13.61 -4.53 -2.84
CA ARG A 316 13.65 -5.88 -3.36
C ARG A 316 14.55 -5.92 -4.59
N ALA A 317 15.55 -6.79 -4.56
CA ALA A 317 16.41 -7.10 -5.69
C ALA A 317 16.04 -8.48 -6.25
N ILE A 318 15.60 -8.55 -7.50
CA ILE A 318 15.24 -9.79 -8.18
C ILE A 318 16.37 -10.16 -9.13
N THR A 319 16.87 -11.38 -9.01
CA THR A 319 17.91 -11.96 -9.88
C THR A 319 17.34 -13.15 -10.66
N ASN A 320 18.12 -13.72 -11.57
CA ASN A 320 17.76 -14.94 -12.30
C ASN A 320 17.46 -16.16 -11.40
N SER A 321 17.99 -16.18 -10.17
CA SER A 321 17.95 -17.37 -9.29
C SER A 321 17.06 -17.19 -8.06
N LYS A 322 16.98 -15.97 -7.54
CA LYS A 322 16.21 -15.64 -6.32
C LYS A 322 15.94 -14.14 -6.20
N SER A 323 15.03 -13.80 -5.29
CA SER A 323 14.83 -12.44 -4.81
C SER A 323 15.44 -12.25 -3.42
N PHE A 324 15.77 -10.99 -3.12
CA PHE A 324 16.33 -10.55 -1.84
C PHE A 324 15.63 -9.28 -1.38
N VAL A 325 15.47 -9.13 -0.07
CA VAL A 325 15.20 -7.82 0.53
C VAL A 325 16.55 -7.20 0.92
N VAL A 326 16.94 -6.16 0.21
CA VAL A 326 18.14 -5.38 0.49
C VAL A 326 17.82 -4.29 1.48
N MET A 327 18.47 -4.32 2.64
CA MET A 327 18.46 -3.25 3.63
C MET A 327 19.73 -2.43 3.52
N LYS A 328 19.59 -1.11 3.35
CA LYS A 328 20.70 -0.16 3.43
C LYS A 328 20.57 0.71 4.66
N ILE A 329 21.68 0.87 5.38
CA ILE A 329 21.80 1.81 6.49
C ILE A 329 22.68 2.98 6.03
N PRO A 330 22.24 4.24 6.18
CA PRO A 330 23.03 5.39 5.74
C PRO A 330 24.37 5.45 6.48
N LEU A 331 25.44 5.80 5.75
CA LEU A 331 26.75 6.11 6.32
C LEU A 331 26.68 7.44 7.09
N GLU A 332 27.39 7.55 8.22
CA GLU A 332 27.31 8.69 9.15
C GLU A 332 27.53 10.08 8.52
N SER A 333 28.15 10.16 7.34
CA SER A 333 28.47 11.41 6.66
C SER A 333 27.26 12.01 5.94
N GLY A 334 26.44 12.80 6.65
CA GLY A 334 25.47 13.70 6.02
C GLY A 334 24.24 14.09 6.85
N MET A 335 24.06 13.54 8.05
CA MET A 335 22.97 13.96 8.93
C MET A 335 23.52 14.94 9.97
N GLU A 336 23.08 16.20 9.90
CA GLU A 336 23.23 17.15 11.01
C GLU A 336 22.65 16.52 12.28
N GLU A 337 23.42 16.58 13.36
CA GLU A 337 23.10 16.16 14.73
C GLU A 337 21.73 16.68 15.21
N LYS A 338 20.63 15.99 14.88
CA LYS A 338 19.33 16.38 15.43
C LYS A 338 18.61 15.33 16.26
N ILE A 339 19.08 14.08 16.31
CA ILE A 339 18.53 13.12 17.27
C ILE A 339 19.60 12.09 17.68
N GLU A 340 20.13 12.18 18.91
CA GLU A 340 21.05 11.20 19.53
C GLU A 340 20.53 9.75 19.51
N THR A 341 19.22 9.55 19.33
CA THR A 341 18.56 8.24 19.30
C THR A 341 18.63 7.53 17.94
N GLN A 342 19.20 8.15 16.89
CA GLN A 342 19.30 7.59 15.53
C GLN A 342 20.74 7.46 15.01
N ASN A 343 21.71 7.13 15.88
CA ASN A 343 23.05 6.77 15.41
C ASN A 343 22.96 5.50 14.51
N PRO A 344 23.35 5.56 13.22
CA PRO A 344 23.20 4.45 12.28
C PRO A 344 23.97 3.20 12.72
N GLN A 345 25.17 3.36 13.28
CA GLN A 345 25.99 2.25 13.74
C GLN A 345 25.36 1.54 14.94
N ARG A 346 24.80 2.29 15.89
CA ARG A 346 24.08 1.72 17.04
C ARG A 346 22.84 0.94 16.59
N MET A 347 22.10 1.47 15.62
CA MET A 347 20.94 0.79 15.04
C MET A 347 21.33 -0.52 14.35
N LEU A 348 22.40 -0.49 13.55
CA LEU A 348 22.94 -1.67 12.89
C LEU A 348 23.37 -2.74 13.91
N ASN A 349 24.13 -2.34 14.93
CA ASN A 349 24.57 -3.26 15.97
C ASN A 349 23.38 -3.89 16.72
N SER A 350 22.33 -3.10 16.99
CA SER A 350 21.09 -3.59 17.60
C SER A 350 20.38 -4.63 16.72
N PHE A 351 20.29 -4.36 15.41
CA PHE A 351 19.69 -5.28 14.45
C PHE A 351 20.47 -6.60 14.37
N LEU A 352 21.79 -6.55 14.17
CA LEU A 352 22.62 -7.75 14.01
C LEU A 352 22.68 -8.61 15.29
N ASP A 353 22.76 -7.98 16.47
CA ASP A 353 22.82 -8.69 17.75
C ASP A 353 21.51 -9.42 18.05
N ILE A 354 20.36 -8.74 17.90
CA ILE A 354 19.05 -9.34 18.11
C ILE A 354 18.74 -10.38 17.03
N HIS A 355 19.05 -10.11 15.75
CA HIS A 355 18.89 -11.09 14.67
C HIS A 355 19.64 -12.40 14.98
N SER A 356 20.93 -12.29 15.32
CA SER A 356 21.77 -13.43 15.66
C SER A 356 21.23 -14.18 16.88
N PHE A 357 20.74 -13.46 17.88
CA PHE A 357 20.11 -14.06 19.06
C PHE A 357 18.84 -14.83 18.71
N LEU A 358 17.93 -14.25 17.94
CA LEU A 358 16.67 -14.87 17.52
C LEU A 358 16.92 -16.10 16.66
N LYS A 359 17.81 -16.01 15.66
CA LYS A 359 18.13 -17.14 14.76
C LYS A 359 18.74 -18.32 15.53
N ARG A 360 19.67 -18.07 16.48
CA ARG A 360 20.26 -19.13 17.33
C ARG A 360 19.24 -19.82 18.24
N ASN A 361 18.13 -19.16 18.54
CA ASN A 361 17.01 -19.73 19.32
C ASN A 361 15.88 -20.26 18.42
N GLU A 362 16.14 -20.46 17.13
CA GLU A 362 15.19 -20.99 16.15
C GLU A 362 13.89 -20.17 16.09
N ILE A 363 14.00 -18.85 16.26
CA ILE A 363 12.91 -17.92 15.97
C ILE A 363 12.98 -17.59 14.48
N PRO A 364 11.85 -17.71 13.74
CA PRO A 364 11.84 -17.47 12.31
C PRO A 364 11.96 -15.97 12.04
N VAL A 365 13.14 -15.57 11.60
CA VAL A 365 13.47 -14.23 11.12
C VAL A 365 14.13 -14.37 9.74
N PRO A 366 13.97 -13.39 8.81
CA PRO A 366 14.62 -13.46 7.50
C PRO A 366 16.13 -13.66 7.63
N GLU A 367 16.70 -14.58 6.87
CA GLU A 367 18.14 -14.87 6.95
C GLU A 367 18.98 -13.72 6.38
N ILE A 368 20.08 -13.36 7.05
CA ILE A 368 21.08 -12.45 6.47
C ILE A 368 21.98 -13.32 5.57
N LEU A 369 21.75 -13.24 4.27
CA LEU A 369 22.46 -14.04 3.26
C LEU A 369 23.80 -13.42 2.86
N ILE A 370 23.89 -12.08 2.87
CA ILE A 370 25.10 -11.33 2.50
C ILE A 370 25.21 -10.06 3.34
N GLU A 371 26.42 -9.79 3.82
CA GLU A 371 26.79 -8.53 4.47
C GLU A 371 27.87 -7.82 3.64
N ASP A 372 27.54 -6.66 3.05
CA ASP A 372 28.51 -5.73 2.46
C ASP A 372 28.68 -4.54 3.42
N LYS A 373 29.67 -4.67 4.30
CA LYS A 373 30.00 -3.66 5.32
C LYS A 373 30.61 -2.39 4.73
N GLU A 374 31.19 -2.45 3.54
CA GLU A 374 31.75 -1.25 2.88
C GLU A 374 30.63 -0.30 2.46
N ARG A 375 29.51 -0.86 1.98
CA ARG A 375 28.34 -0.10 1.49
C ARG A 375 27.19 -0.04 2.50
N ASN A 376 27.34 -0.64 3.68
CA ASN A 376 26.29 -0.84 4.68
C ASN A 376 25.02 -1.49 4.09
N LEU A 377 25.22 -2.49 3.23
CA LEU A 377 24.15 -3.28 2.61
C LEU A 377 24.04 -4.67 3.23
N PHE A 378 22.81 -5.07 3.51
CA PHE A 378 22.47 -6.38 4.03
C PHE A 378 21.43 -7.00 3.12
N PHE A 379 21.73 -8.18 2.59
CA PHE A 379 20.82 -8.94 1.73
C PHE A 379 20.11 -9.97 2.58
N LEU A 380 18.82 -9.72 2.81
CA LEU A 380 17.95 -10.58 3.57
C LEU A 380 17.22 -11.54 2.63
N GLU A 381 16.89 -12.72 3.14
CA GLU A 381 15.93 -13.61 2.50
C GLU A 381 14.59 -12.90 2.27
N ASP A 382 14.02 -13.09 1.08
CA ASP A 382 12.74 -12.52 0.71
C ASP A 382 11.61 -13.46 1.14
N GLU A 383 10.97 -13.12 2.24
CA GLU A 383 9.84 -13.89 2.78
C GLU A 383 8.50 -13.53 2.13
N GLY A 384 8.53 -12.72 1.07
CA GLY A 384 7.34 -12.35 0.30
C GLY A 384 6.65 -11.12 0.87
N ASP A 385 5.40 -10.95 0.43
CA ASP A 385 4.65 -9.68 0.59
C ASP A 385 3.48 -9.77 1.56
N PHE A 386 3.03 -10.99 1.88
CA PHE A 386 1.87 -11.19 2.75
C PHE A 386 2.25 -11.04 4.21
N ILE A 387 1.44 -10.31 4.96
CA ILE A 387 1.56 -10.11 6.40
C ILE A 387 0.32 -10.65 7.11
N LEU A 388 0.40 -10.88 8.41
CA LEU A 388 -0.69 -11.43 9.21
C LEU A 388 -1.96 -10.57 9.14
N GLU A 389 -1.82 -9.24 9.00
CA GLU A 389 -2.94 -8.31 8.78
C GLU A 389 -3.77 -8.70 7.55
N ASP A 390 -3.12 -9.09 6.46
CA ASP A 390 -3.78 -9.38 5.19
C ASP A 390 -4.76 -10.54 5.32
N LEU A 391 -4.50 -11.52 6.19
CA LEU A 391 -5.36 -12.68 6.38
C LEU A 391 -6.73 -12.30 6.92
N THR A 392 -6.83 -11.19 7.66
CA THR A 392 -8.12 -10.65 8.15
C THR A 392 -9.05 -10.23 7.03
N LEU A 393 -8.52 -10.05 5.81
CA LEU A 393 -9.26 -9.61 4.64
C LEU A 393 -9.49 -10.74 3.61
N LEU A 394 -8.80 -11.88 3.75
CA LEU A 394 -8.78 -12.93 2.73
C LEU A 394 -9.50 -14.21 3.17
N SER A 395 -9.27 -14.69 4.40
CA SER A 395 -9.81 -15.98 4.83
C SER A 395 -9.89 -16.11 6.35
N GLU A 396 -11.09 -16.29 6.88
CA GLU A 396 -11.30 -16.50 8.32
C GLU A 396 -10.57 -17.72 8.86
N LYS A 397 -10.63 -18.84 8.12
CA LYS A 397 -9.95 -20.08 8.51
C LYS A 397 -8.44 -19.90 8.58
N ARG A 398 -7.83 -19.28 7.57
CA ARG A 398 -6.37 -19.02 7.59
C ARG A 398 -6.03 -17.97 8.64
N MET A 399 -6.86 -16.96 8.83
CA MET A 399 -6.68 -15.98 9.90
C MET A 399 -6.58 -16.70 11.26
N GLU A 400 -7.55 -17.53 11.64
CA GLU A 400 -7.48 -18.26 12.91
C GLU A 400 -6.19 -19.10 13.03
N GLU A 401 -5.86 -19.89 12.01
CA GLU A 401 -4.67 -20.74 12.00
C GLU A 401 -3.39 -19.94 12.25
N PHE A 402 -3.19 -18.84 11.52
CA PHE A 402 -1.97 -18.06 11.59
C PHE A 402 -1.87 -17.20 12.85
N TYR A 403 -3.01 -16.73 13.39
CA TYR A 403 -3.01 -16.05 14.69
C TYR A 403 -2.67 -17.02 15.84
N ARG A 404 -3.10 -18.29 15.76
CA ARG A 404 -2.64 -19.34 16.69
C ARG A 404 -1.12 -19.53 16.60
N LYS A 405 -0.57 -19.68 15.39
CA LYS A 405 0.89 -19.79 15.18
C LYS A 405 1.64 -18.57 15.73
N ALA A 406 1.12 -17.37 15.53
CA ALA A 406 1.71 -16.13 16.05
C ALA A 406 1.74 -16.11 17.58
N ILE A 407 0.69 -16.58 18.25
CA ILE A 407 0.61 -16.69 19.72
C ILE A 407 1.54 -17.78 20.26
N GLU A 408 1.61 -18.93 19.61
CA GLU A 408 2.54 -20.02 19.97
C GLU A 408 3.99 -19.54 19.86
N LEU A 409 4.33 -18.83 18.79
CA LEU A 409 5.65 -18.21 18.61
C LEU A 409 5.91 -17.13 19.68
N LEU A 410 4.92 -16.34 20.05
CA LEU A 410 5.06 -15.34 21.11
C LEU A 410 5.43 -15.99 22.46
N VAL A 411 4.76 -17.08 22.82
CA VAL A 411 5.06 -17.85 24.03
C VAL A 411 6.48 -18.46 23.97
N LYS A 412 6.95 -18.88 22.79
CA LYS A 412 8.34 -19.31 22.59
C LYS A 412 9.32 -18.14 22.85
N ILE A 413 9.03 -16.96 22.30
CA ILE A 413 9.86 -15.75 22.42
C ILE A 413 9.95 -15.27 23.87
N GLN A 414 8.84 -15.25 24.59
CA GLN A 414 8.80 -14.80 25.99
C GLN A 414 9.58 -15.72 26.94
N ASN A 415 9.82 -16.98 26.54
CA ASN A 415 10.63 -17.93 27.28
C ASN A 415 12.13 -17.89 26.95
N LEU A 416 12.54 -17.03 26.01
CA LEU A 416 13.95 -16.92 25.64
C LEU A 416 14.81 -16.45 26.81
N LYS A 417 15.99 -17.07 26.91
CA LYS A 417 17.01 -16.71 27.90
C LYS A 417 18.33 -16.57 27.17
N GLY A 418 19.13 -15.57 27.54
CA GLY A 418 20.49 -15.43 27.04
C GLY A 418 21.00 -14.01 27.18
N ASP A 419 22.00 -13.68 26.36
CA ASP A 419 22.64 -12.37 26.34
C ASP A 419 22.53 -11.78 24.93
N CYS A 420 21.81 -10.67 24.84
CA CYS A 420 21.77 -9.74 23.72
C CYS A 420 21.34 -8.38 24.26
N ILE A 421 21.41 -7.34 23.44
CA ILE A 421 21.11 -5.97 23.82
C ILE A 421 19.69 -5.78 24.37
N ALA A 422 18.73 -6.62 23.96
CA ALA A 422 17.36 -6.59 24.48
C ALA A 422 17.32 -6.84 26.00
N PHE A 423 18.15 -7.75 26.53
CA PHE A 423 18.23 -8.05 27.97
C PHE A 423 18.88 -6.92 28.79
N ARG A 424 19.46 -5.92 28.11
CA ARG A 424 20.13 -4.76 28.73
C ARG A 424 19.29 -3.48 28.63
N ARG A 425 18.11 -3.57 28.01
CA ARG A 425 17.12 -2.50 27.86
C ARG A 425 15.84 -2.94 28.56
N ASN A 426 15.07 -2.00 29.07
CA ASN A 426 13.78 -2.32 29.67
C ASN A 426 12.76 -1.22 29.39
N PHE A 427 11.48 -1.54 29.58
CA PHE A 427 10.42 -0.54 29.71
C PHE A 427 10.60 0.22 31.02
N SER A 428 11.50 1.20 31.03
CA SER A 428 11.62 2.07 32.19
C SER A 428 10.33 2.87 32.37
N ARG A 429 10.03 3.23 33.62
CA ARG A 429 8.91 4.11 33.95
C ARG A 429 8.95 5.40 33.14
N GLU A 430 10.14 5.98 32.96
CA GLU A 430 10.39 7.20 32.20
C GLU A 430 10.07 7.01 30.71
N THR A 431 10.42 5.85 30.15
CA THR A 431 10.10 5.50 28.75
C THR A 431 8.58 5.43 28.55
N LEU A 432 7.87 4.76 29.46
CA LEU A 432 6.41 4.64 29.41
C LEU A 432 5.72 5.99 29.54
N LYS A 433 6.20 6.85 30.45
CA LYS A 433 5.68 8.21 30.64
C LYS A 433 5.90 9.09 29.43
N TRP A 434 7.10 9.06 28.84
CA TRP A 434 7.40 9.81 27.63
C TRP A 434 6.45 9.43 26.47
N GLU A 435 6.09 8.14 26.35
CA GLU A 435 5.10 7.70 25.36
C GLU A 435 3.69 8.24 25.66
N MET A 436 3.31 8.42 26.93
CA MET A 436 2.05 9.07 27.33
C MET A 436 2.09 10.59 27.12
N ASP A 437 3.20 11.25 27.39
CA ASP A 437 3.40 12.68 27.11
C ASP A 437 3.27 12.96 25.61
N HIS A 438 3.82 12.07 24.78
CA HIS A 438 3.65 12.13 23.34
C HIS A 438 2.17 11.99 22.92
N PHE A 439 1.41 11.09 23.55
CA PHE A 439 -0.03 11.00 23.34
C PHE A 439 -0.77 12.26 23.79
N VAL A 440 -0.42 12.85 24.94
CA VAL A 440 -1.04 14.11 25.40
C VAL A 440 -0.75 15.23 24.40
N GLN A 441 0.49 15.35 23.92
CA GLN A 441 0.90 16.37 22.96
C GLN A 441 0.18 16.26 21.62
N TYR A 442 0.11 15.05 21.04
CA TYR A 442 -0.38 14.85 19.68
C TYR A 442 -1.79 14.26 19.63
N GLY A 443 -2.08 13.24 20.43
CA GLY A 443 -3.37 12.57 20.48
C GLY A 443 -4.50 13.47 20.99
N LEU A 444 -4.21 14.34 21.96
CA LEU A 444 -5.15 15.33 22.52
C LEU A 444 -4.97 16.74 21.95
N LYS A 445 -4.27 16.88 20.82
CA LYS A 445 -4.03 18.17 20.18
C LYS A 445 -5.34 18.96 19.98
N GLY A 446 -5.34 20.20 20.44
CA GLY A 446 -6.52 21.08 20.41
C GLY A 446 -7.60 20.71 21.43
N MET A 447 -7.22 20.03 22.51
CA MET A 447 -8.05 19.79 23.69
C MET A 447 -7.25 20.15 24.95
N GLU A 448 -7.94 20.66 25.96
CA GLU A 448 -7.36 20.86 27.29
C GLU A 448 -7.29 19.50 28.00
N CYS A 449 -6.10 19.12 28.47
CA CYS A 449 -5.87 17.88 29.22
C CYS A 449 -5.82 18.20 30.72
N PRO A 450 -6.80 17.75 31.52
CA PRO A 450 -6.78 17.94 32.97
C PRO A 450 -5.61 17.20 33.64
N GLU A 451 -5.08 17.73 34.73
CA GLU A 451 -4.04 17.09 35.54
C GLU A 451 -4.47 15.69 36.01
N SER A 452 -5.75 15.50 36.33
CA SER A 452 -6.31 14.19 36.71
C SER A 452 -6.21 13.12 35.62
N VAL A 453 -6.20 13.51 34.33
CA VAL A 453 -5.94 12.57 33.24
C VAL A 453 -4.46 12.18 33.22
N ILE A 454 -3.56 13.15 33.40
CA ILE A 454 -2.12 12.90 33.45
C ILE A 454 -1.77 11.96 34.62
N ASP A 455 -2.36 12.18 35.79
CA ASP A 455 -2.19 11.32 36.97
C ASP A 455 -2.65 9.88 36.69
N GLU A 456 -3.82 9.71 36.05
CA GLU A 456 -4.31 8.39 35.64
C GLU A 456 -3.37 7.72 34.62
N LEU A 457 -2.88 8.45 33.62
CA LEU A 457 -1.92 7.95 32.62
C LEU A 457 -0.57 7.58 33.24
N TYR A 458 -0.12 8.32 34.25
CA TYR A 458 1.10 7.98 34.98
C TYR A 458 0.90 6.79 35.91
N SER A 459 -0.28 6.63 36.50
CA SER A 459 -0.60 5.47 37.34
C SER A 459 -0.51 4.15 36.57
N ILE A 460 -0.95 4.12 35.31
CA ILE A 460 -0.79 2.92 34.47
C ILE A 460 0.67 2.67 34.08
N CYS A 461 1.49 3.71 33.91
CA CYS A 461 2.92 3.55 33.68
C CYS A 461 3.61 2.92 34.91
N ASP A 462 3.18 3.32 36.11
CA ASP A 462 3.69 2.80 37.37
C ASP A 462 3.29 1.33 37.55
N GLU A 463 2.04 0.98 37.21
CA GLU A 463 1.55 -0.42 37.21
C GLU A 463 2.36 -1.27 36.23
N ILE A 464 2.51 -0.86 34.95
CA ILE A 464 3.26 -1.59 33.91
C ILE A 464 4.73 -1.78 34.31
N SER A 465 5.37 -0.77 34.90
CA SER A 465 6.78 -0.83 35.31
C SER A 465 7.03 -1.71 36.55
N SER A 466 5.99 -2.07 37.28
CA SER A 466 6.07 -2.97 38.44
C SER A 466 5.94 -4.47 38.10
N LEU A 467 5.53 -4.80 36.87
CA LEU A 467 5.29 -6.17 36.43
C LEU A 467 6.60 -6.95 36.16
N ASN A 468 6.52 -8.28 36.11
CA ASN A 468 7.66 -9.13 35.77
C ASN A 468 8.05 -8.98 34.29
N TYR A 469 9.34 -8.82 34.01
CA TYR A 469 9.84 -8.57 32.66
C TYR A 469 10.46 -9.80 32.03
N LEU A 470 10.10 -10.01 30.76
CA LEU A 470 10.61 -11.05 29.87
C LEU A 470 11.07 -10.40 28.56
N PHE A 471 11.62 -11.20 27.65
CA PHE A 471 11.93 -10.73 26.31
C PHE A 471 10.65 -10.24 25.64
N CYS A 472 10.64 -8.97 25.23
CA CYS A 472 9.53 -8.29 24.58
C CYS A 472 10.00 -7.79 23.22
N HIS A 473 9.33 -8.22 22.15
CA HIS A 473 9.59 -7.76 20.80
C HIS A 473 9.24 -6.27 20.63
N ARG A 474 8.33 -5.76 21.48
CA ARG A 474 7.83 -4.37 21.50
C ARG A 474 6.86 -4.05 20.38
N ASP A 475 7.14 -4.45 19.14
CA ASP A 475 6.26 -4.21 17.98
C ASP A 475 5.75 -5.51 17.34
N TYR A 476 5.28 -6.45 18.19
CA TYR A 476 4.77 -7.77 17.79
C TYR A 476 3.35 -7.74 17.17
N HIS A 477 3.04 -6.77 16.32
CA HIS A 477 1.70 -6.62 15.72
C HIS A 477 1.60 -7.24 14.33
N SER A 478 0.39 -7.35 13.79
CA SER A 478 0.09 -8.09 12.57
C SER A 478 0.84 -7.63 11.31
N LYS A 479 1.28 -6.36 11.23
CA LYS A 479 2.14 -5.86 10.13
C LYS A 479 3.59 -6.34 10.16
N ASN A 480 4.08 -6.79 11.31
CA ASN A 480 5.48 -7.18 11.51
C ASN A 480 5.67 -8.72 11.50
N ILE A 481 4.63 -9.44 11.07
CA ILE A 481 4.62 -10.90 10.92
C ILE A 481 4.33 -11.22 9.46
N ILE A 482 5.35 -11.63 8.72
CA ILE A 482 5.25 -12.07 7.32
C ILE A 482 4.70 -13.49 7.28
N VAL A 483 3.85 -13.78 6.30
CA VAL A 483 3.23 -15.08 6.05
C VAL A 483 3.70 -15.61 4.69
N LYS A 484 4.31 -16.80 4.68
CA LYS A 484 4.78 -17.44 3.44
C LYS A 484 4.49 -18.93 3.49
N GLY A 485 3.66 -19.42 2.56
CA GLY A 485 3.17 -20.79 2.61
C GLY A 485 2.39 -21.03 3.90
N ASP A 486 2.91 -21.93 4.73
CA ASP A 486 2.37 -22.29 6.05
C ASP A 486 3.20 -21.72 7.22
N ASP A 487 4.25 -20.94 6.92
CA ASP A 487 5.20 -20.42 7.89
C ASP A 487 5.00 -18.92 8.17
N ILE A 488 5.53 -18.46 9.31
CA ILE A 488 5.55 -17.06 9.71
C ILE A 488 6.98 -16.59 9.99
N TYR A 489 7.27 -15.33 9.68
CA TYR A 489 8.59 -14.72 9.88
C TYR A 489 8.46 -13.34 10.53
N LEU A 490 9.29 -13.08 11.53
CA LEU A 490 9.28 -11.84 12.28
C LEU A 490 10.23 -10.80 11.68
N VAL A 491 9.75 -9.57 11.61
CA VAL A 491 10.53 -8.40 11.23
C VAL A 491 10.39 -7.30 12.27
N ASP A 492 11.22 -6.27 12.16
CA ASP A 492 11.19 -5.09 13.05
C ASP A 492 11.52 -5.40 14.53
N PHE A 493 12.34 -6.43 14.76
CA PHE A 493 12.74 -6.89 16.10
C PHE A 493 13.88 -6.06 16.74
N GLN A 494 14.52 -5.13 16.02
CA GLN A 494 15.75 -4.46 16.48
C GLN A 494 15.58 -3.58 17.73
N ASP A 495 14.34 -3.24 18.06
CA ASP A 495 13.97 -2.41 19.22
C ASP A 495 13.47 -3.25 20.41
N ALA A 496 13.63 -4.58 20.34
CA ALA A 496 13.30 -5.49 21.43
C ALA A 496 14.03 -5.13 22.72
N LEU A 497 13.36 -5.39 23.84
CA LEU A 497 13.78 -5.01 25.19
C LEU A 497 13.12 -5.92 26.24
N MET A 498 13.45 -5.74 27.52
CA MET A 498 12.75 -6.41 28.62
C MET A 498 11.44 -5.69 28.97
N GLY A 499 10.32 -6.41 28.95
CA GLY A 499 9.00 -5.84 29.21
C GLY A 499 7.99 -6.85 29.74
N PRO A 500 6.81 -6.42 30.19
CA PRO A 500 5.80 -7.34 30.68
C PRO A 500 5.26 -8.20 29.53
N PRO A 501 5.02 -9.49 29.74
CA PRO A 501 4.54 -10.39 28.69
C PRO A 501 3.19 -9.93 28.09
N HIS A 502 2.36 -9.23 28.88
CA HIS A 502 1.10 -8.63 28.44
C HIS A 502 1.26 -7.64 27.28
N TYR A 503 2.43 -6.98 27.17
CA TYR A 503 2.65 -5.91 26.19
C TYR A 503 2.62 -6.40 24.75
N ASP A 504 3.22 -7.56 24.45
CA ASP A 504 3.23 -8.10 23.10
C ASP A 504 1.91 -8.80 22.74
N ILE A 505 1.26 -9.51 23.68
CA ILE A 505 -0.07 -10.07 23.41
C ILE A 505 -1.10 -8.96 23.20
N ALA A 506 -1.03 -7.85 23.96
CA ALA A 506 -1.85 -6.66 23.73
C ALA A 506 -1.67 -6.10 22.31
N SER A 507 -0.47 -6.22 21.73
CA SER A 507 -0.16 -5.73 20.38
C SER A 507 -0.80 -6.56 19.26
N ILE A 508 -1.18 -7.80 19.56
CA ILE A 508 -1.93 -8.69 18.65
C ILE A 508 -3.43 -8.50 18.85
N VAL A 509 -3.93 -8.63 20.09
CA VAL A 509 -5.39 -8.66 20.34
C VAL A 509 -6.03 -7.28 20.30
N PHE A 510 -5.26 -6.22 20.56
CA PHE A 510 -5.70 -4.83 20.44
C PHE A 510 -4.98 -4.08 19.32
N ASP A 511 -4.54 -4.81 18.29
CA ASP A 511 -3.86 -4.24 17.14
C ASP A 511 -4.73 -3.15 16.47
N SER A 512 -4.14 -1.98 16.22
CA SER A 512 -4.79 -0.85 15.56
C SER A 512 -5.16 -1.13 14.11
N TYR A 513 -4.48 -2.08 13.46
CA TYR A 513 -4.64 -2.39 12.04
C TYR A 513 -5.75 -3.38 11.75
N THR A 514 -6.21 -4.14 12.75
CA THR A 514 -7.20 -5.20 12.59
C THR A 514 -8.43 -4.96 13.45
N GLU A 515 -9.57 -5.51 13.04
CA GLU A 515 -10.81 -5.50 13.80
C GLU A 515 -11.34 -6.92 13.85
N PHE A 516 -11.47 -7.45 15.06
CA PHE A 516 -11.97 -8.81 15.30
C PHE A 516 -13.39 -8.75 15.85
N GLU A 517 -14.16 -9.79 15.54
CA GLU A 517 -15.35 -10.09 16.32
C GLU A 517 -14.97 -10.39 17.77
N GLU A 518 -15.85 -10.04 18.70
CA GLU A 518 -15.57 -10.14 20.14
C GLU A 518 -15.23 -11.57 20.59
N ASP A 519 -15.86 -12.57 20.00
CA ASP A 519 -15.62 -13.97 20.32
C ASP A 519 -14.24 -14.45 19.85
N PHE A 520 -13.77 -13.97 18.69
CA PHE A 520 -12.43 -14.26 18.21
C PHE A 520 -11.36 -13.57 19.06
N GLU A 521 -11.56 -12.29 19.45
CA GLU A 521 -10.67 -11.58 20.38
C GLU A 521 -10.55 -12.34 21.71
N LYS A 522 -11.69 -12.74 22.30
CA LYS A 522 -11.71 -13.56 23.54
C LYS A 522 -11.01 -14.89 23.36
N PHE A 523 -11.22 -15.56 22.22
CA PHE A 523 -10.57 -16.81 21.89
C PHE A 523 -9.04 -16.64 21.90
N LEU A 524 -8.49 -15.63 21.22
CA LEU A 524 -7.05 -15.36 21.19
C LEU A 524 -6.49 -15.08 22.60
N ILE A 525 -7.19 -14.26 23.39
CA ILE A 525 -6.79 -13.94 24.77
C ILE A 525 -6.72 -15.22 25.63
N ASN A 526 -7.74 -16.09 25.53
CA ASN A 526 -7.80 -17.34 26.29
C ASN A 526 -6.73 -18.33 25.83
N PHE A 527 -6.55 -18.46 24.52
CA PHE A 527 -5.55 -19.33 23.94
C PHE A 527 -4.14 -18.95 24.41
N TYR A 528 -3.80 -17.66 24.39
CA TYR A 528 -2.54 -17.17 24.96
C TYR A 528 -2.45 -17.45 26.46
N TYR A 529 -3.48 -17.13 27.24
CA TYR A 529 -3.47 -17.30 28.70
C TYR A 529 -3.18 -18.76 29.10
N GLU A 530 -3.85 -19.72 28.46
CA GLU A 530 -3.64 -21.15 28.71
C GLU A 530 -2.21 -21.60 28.40
N LEU A 531 -1.67 -21.19 27.24
CA LEU A 531 -0.29 -21.50 26.86
C LEU A 531 0.73 -20.84 27.79
N ALA A 532 0.52 -19.57 28.14
CA ALA A 532 1.42 -18.80 28.98
C ALA A 532 1.42 -19.29 30.44
N MET A 533 0.27 -19.72 30.98
CA MET A 533 0.16 -20.40 32.27
C MET A 533 0.91 -21.74 32.25
N LYS A 534 0.69 -22.56 31.22
CA LYS A 534 1.39 -23.85 31.05
C LYS A 534 2.91 -23.66 30.91
N GLY A 535 3.33 -22.60 30.23
CA GLY A 535 4.74 -22.22 30.05
C GLY A 535 5.36 -21.52 31.25
N GLY A 536 4.61 -21.21 32.31
CA GLY A 536 5.10 -20.50 33.49
C GLY A 536 5.44 -19.02 33.29
N ILE A 537 5.00 -18.43 32.17
CA ILE A 537 5.13 -17.00 31.83
C ILE A 537 4.18 -16.17 32.69
N ILE A 538 2.91 -16.59 32.73
CA ILE A 538 1.87 -16.00 33.57
C ILE A 538 1.67 -16.90 34.79
N LYS A 539 1.58 -16.29 35.97
CA LYS A 539 1.34 -16.99 37.24
C LYS A 539 0.12 -16.45 37.99
N GLU A 540 -0.46 -15.37 37.49
CA GLU A 540 -1.61 -14.72 38.09
C GLU A 540 -2.91 -15.39 37.63
N ASP A 541 -3.97 -15.18 38.41
CA ASP A 541 -5.30 -15.63 38.03
C ASP A 541 -5.81 -14.87 36.79
N ARG A 542 -6.86 -15.41 36.18
CA ARG A 542 -7.38 -14.90 34.91
C ARG A 542 -7.91 -13.46 35.00
N GLU A 543 -8.48 -13.06 36.12
CA GLU A 543 -9.01 -11.70 36.31
C GLU A 543 -7.87 -10.68 36.37
N THR A 544 -6.85 -10.99 37.17
CA THR A 544 -5.62 -10.18 37.27
C THR A 544 -4.91 -10.08 35.91
N PHE A 545 -4.81 -11.19 35.18
CA PHE A 545 -4.23 -11.21 33.82
C PHE A 545 -4.98 -10.29 32.87
N ILE A 546 -6.30 -10.40 32.84
CA ILE A 546 -7.17 -9.58 32.00
C ILE A 546 -7.01 -8.09 32.35
N ARG A 547 -6.87 -7.75 33.64
CA ARG A 547 -6.62 -6.37 34.07
C ARG A 547 -5.29 -5.87 33.51
N HIS A 548 -4.17 -6.56 33.76
CA HIS A 548 -2.85 -6.16 33.29
C HIS A 548 -2.78 -6.08 31.75
N LEU A 549 -3.48 -6.99 31.06
CA LEU A 549 -3.65 -6.94 29.61
C LEU A 549 -4.37 -5.66 29.16
N SER A 550 -5.45 -5.26 29.85
CA SER A 550 -6.16 -4.03 29.53
C SER A 550 -5.37 -2.76 29.87
N VAL A 551 -4.58 -2.76 30.94
CA VAL A 551 -3.68 -1.64 31.29
C VAL A 551 -2.62 -1.45 30.20
N THR A 552 -1.93 -2.52 29.81
CA THR A 552 -0.92 -2.50 28.73
C THR A 552 -1.53 -2.19 27.37
N GLY A 553 -2.71 -2.75 27.08
CA GLY A 553 -3.49 -2.46 25.88
C GLY A 553 -3.87 -0.99 25.74
N LEU A 554 -4.35 -0.36 26.84
CA LEU A 554 -4.64 1.06 26.86
C LEU A 554 -3.38 1.87 26.52
N HIS A 555 -2.29 1.66 27.25
CA HIS A 555 -1.02 2.36 27.02
C HIS A 555 -0.56 2.26 25.55
N ARG A 556 -0.57 1.05 24.99
CA ARG A 556 -0.19 0.81 23.59
C ARG A 556 -1.08 1.54 22.59
N ASN A 557 -2.40 1.47 22.75
CA ASN A 557 -3.32 2.15 21.84
C ASN A 557 -3.16 3.67 21.92
N LEU A 558 -2.95 4.24 23.11
CA LEU A 558 -2.70 5.68 23.27
C LEU A 558 -1.39 6.11 22.61
N LYS A 559 -0.31 5.35 22.83
CA LYS A 559 0.98 5.54 22.14
C LYS A 559 0.80 5.54 20.62
N ALA A 560 0.15 4.51 20.08
CA ALA A 560 -0.08 4.38 18.64
C ALA A 560 -0.91 5.54 18.09
N PHE A 561 -1.98 5.92 18.79
CA PHE A 561 -2.84 7.03 18.41
C PHE A 561 -2.07 8.36 18.31
N GLY A 562 -1.28 8.69 19.34
CA GLY A 562 -0.41 9.87 19.33
C GLY A 562 0.58 9.86 18.17
N ARG A 563 1.19 8.68 17.92
CA ARG A 563 2.15 8.49 16.84
C ARG A 563 1.52 8.66 15.45
N PHE A 564 0.30 8.17 15.23
CA PHE A 564 -0.41 8.33 13.96
C PHE A 564 -0.72 9.79 13.67
N VAL A 565 -1.16 10.56 14.66
CA VAL A 565 -1.38 12.01 14.53
C VAL A 565 -0.06 12.73 14.24
N PHE A 566 1.02 12.40 14.96
CA PHE A 566 2.36 12.95 14.72
C PHE A 566 2.84 12.70 13.28
N ILE A 567 2.69 11.48 12.76
CA ILE A 567 3.12 11.13 11.40
C ILE A 567 2.33 11.93 10.36
N ASN A 568 1.03 12.11 10.55
CA ASN A 568 0.24 12.97 9.68
C ASN A 568 0.73 14.42 9.71
N ASP A 569 0.88 14.99 10.91
CA ASP A 569 1.12 16.42 11.07
C ASP A 569 2.56 16.81 10.73
N GLU A 570 3.54 16.06 11.21
CA GLU A 570 4.96 16.38 11.12
C GLU A 570 5.62 15.71 9.91
N LYS A 571 5.17 14.51 9.52
CA LYS A 571 5.72 13.78 8.36
C LYS A 571 4.84 13.92 7.10
N LYS A 572 3.72 14.66 7.18
CA LYS A 572 2.79 14.90 6.06
C LYS A 572 2.34 13.61 5.38
N ASN A 573 2.14 12.56 6.17
CA ASN A 573 1.73 11.25 5.70
C ASN A 573 0.36 10.87 6.30
N PRO A 574 -0.74 11.03 5.53
CA PRO A 574 -2.10 10.79 6.02
C PRO A 574 -2.47 9.30 6.09
N TYR A 575 -1.58 8.38 5.66
CA TYR A 575 -1.86 6.94 5.59
C TYR A 575 -2.45 6.38 6.89
N PHE A 576 -1.91 6.81 8.04
CA PHE A 576 -2.31 6.27 9.35
C PHE A 576 -3.62 6.85 9.91
N LEU A 577 -4.21 7.88 9.28
CA LEU A 577 -5.46 8.49 9.76
C LEU A 577 -6.61 7.48 9.79
N ARG A 578 -6.64 6.52 8.86
CA ARG A 578 -7.66 5.47 8.78
C ARG A 578 -7.68 4.54 10.01
N PHE A 579 -6.60 4.50 10.79
CA PHE A 579 -6.48 3.66 11.99
C PHE A 579 -6.80 4.41 13.29
N LEU A 580 -7.05 5.72 13.26
CA LEU A 580 -7.33 6.51 14.47
C LEU A 580 -8.62 6.05 15.17
N LEU A 581 -9.71 5.87 14.42
CA LEU A 581 -11.01 5.46 14.98
C LEU A 581 -10.98 4.04 15.57
N PRO A 582 -10.45 3.00 14.87
CA PRO A 582 -10.25 1.69 15.47
C PRO A 582 -9.38 1.74 16.74
N THR A 583 -8.32 2.55 16.75
CA THR A 583 -7.39 2.64 17.89
C THR A 583 -8.04 3.27 19.11
N ILE A 584 -8.76 4.38 18.96
CA ILE A 584 -9.40 5.07 20.09
C ILE A 584 -10.55 4.25 20.66
N ASN A 585 -11.28 3.50 19.84
CA ASN A 585 -12.33 2.59 20.29
C ASN A 585 -11.75 1.48 21.20
N LYS A 586 -10.60 0.91 20.83
CA LYS A 586 -9.89 -0.07 21.67
C LYS A 586 -9.40 0.56 22.98
N ALA A 587 -8.85 1.77 22.93
CA ALA A 587 -8.43 2.51 24.13
C ALA A 587 -9.63 2.76 25.08
N ILE A 588 -10.78 3.20 24.56
CA ILE A 588 -12.01 3.43 25.33
C ILE A 588 -12.48 2.13 26.03
N ARG A 589 -12.51 1.00 25.30
CA ARG A 589 -12.88 -0.31 25.87
C ARG A 589 -11.97 -0.68 27.05
N ASN A 590 -10.67 -0.51 26.90
CA ASN A 590 -9.69 -0.82 27.93
C ASN A 590 -9.79 0.14 29.13
N ALA A 591 -9.88 1.46 28.91
CA ALA A 591 -10.04 2.46 29.96
C ALA A 591 -11.29 2.23 30.82
N LYS A 592 -12.41 1.88 30.17
CA LYS A 592 -13.66 1.51 30.85
C LYS A 592 -13.48 0.27 31.72
N LYS A 593 -12.76 -0.74 31.24
CA LYS A 593 -12.55 -2.01 31.93
C LYS A 593 -11.69 -1.88 33.19
N ILE A 594 -10.69 -1.00 33.18
CA ILE A 594 -9.79 -0.78 34.32
C ILE A 594 -10.26 0.33 35.26
N GLY A 595 -11.30 1.10 34.89
CA GLY A 595 -11.97 2.09 35.74
C GLY A 595 -11.38 3.51 35.72
N LEU A 596 -10.65 3.90 34.68
CA LEU A 596 -10.06 5.25 34.56
C LEU A 596 -11.10 6.27 34.04
N LYS A 597 -11.82 6.90 34.96
CA LYS A 597 -12.98 7.76 34.63
C LYS A 597 -12.58 9.02 33.88
N ASN A 598 -11.49 9.68 34.26
CA ASN A 598 -11.09 10.94 33.63
C ASN A 598 -10.55 10.70 32.22
N THR A 599 -9.70 9.67 32.09
CA THR A 599 -9.14 9.21 30.80
C THR A 599 -10.26 8.74 29.86
N LEU A 600 -11.24 7.98 30.35
CA LEU A 600 -12.38 7.56 29.54
C LEU A 600 -13.14 8.77 28.96
N SER A 601 -13.47 9.75 29.81
CA SER A 601 -14.21 10.96 29.41
C SER A 601 -13.50 11.75 28.31
N ILE A 602 -12.17 11.93 28.42
CA ILE A 602 -11.43 12.68 27.39
C ILE A 602 -11.29 11.90 26.08
N LEU A 603 -11.18 10.56 26.13
CA LEU A 603 -11.14 9.72 24.93
C LEU A 603 -12.47 9.72 24.19
N GLU A 604 -13.61 9.67 24.90
CA GLU A 604 -14.94 9.76 24.30
C GLU A 604 -15.12 11.10 23.58
N LYS A 605 -14.77 12.22 24.21
CA LYS A 605 -14.77 13.55 23.56
C LYS A 605 -13.86 13.63 22.35
N ARG A 606 -12.70 12.95 22.39
CA ARG A 606 -11.77 12.91 21.26
C ARG A 606 -12.35 12.08 20.11
N ARG A 607 -13.04 10.97 20.41
CA ARG A 607 -13.70 10.12 19.41
C ARG A 607 -14.76 10.89 18.62
N GLU A 608 -15.58 11.70 19.30
CA GLU A 608 -16.65 12.51 18.67
C GLU A 608 -16.13 13.42 17.54
N LYS A 609 -14.86 13.83 17.58
CA LYS A 609 -14.23 14.62 16.51
C LYS A 609 -14.00 13.84 15.20
N PHE A 610 -14.22 12.52 15.19
CA PHE A 610 -14.10 11.65 14.01
C PHE A 610 -15.45 11.16 13.48
N ASP A 611 -16.56 11.41 14.20
CA ASP A 611 -17.92 10.98 13.82
C ASP A 611 -18.65 12.00 12.91
N GLY A 612 -17.97 13.08 12.50
CA GLY A 612 -18.47 14.11 11.57
C GLY A 612 -17.47 14.39 10.45
#